data_AF-A0A519F8G4-F1
#
_entry.id   AF-A0A519F8G4-F1
#
_cell.length_a   1.000
_cell.length_b   1.000
_cell.length_c   1.000
_cell.angle_alpha   90.00
_cell.angle_beta   90.00
_cell.angle_gamma   90.00
#
_symmetry.space_group_name_H-M   'P 1'
#
loop_
_entity.id
_entity.type
_entity.pdbx_description
1 polymer ?
#
loop_
_entity_poly.entity_id
_entity_poly.type
_entity_poly.pdbx_seq_one_letter_code
_entity_poly.pdbx_strand_id
1 'polypeptide(L)'
;IRPMYTPGFAAPEMYRRDSSMGPWTDIYAIGACIYACMQGYPPNDAPQRIEKDRLGLSLSRLRGIYSDNMIEVVEWCMSLDPLSRPQSVFALQKELSREGERHYTKLTVGEKVRLSIDNMRSFEKKGLPKAAAPTTRPA
;
A
#
# COMPACT_ATOMS: atom_id res chain seq x y z
N ILE A 1 -20.93 22.73 -0.65
CA ILE A 1 -20.70 21.30 -0.34
C ILE A 1 -19.21 21.15 -0.04
N ARG A 2 -18.82 20.62 1.13
CA ARG A 2 -17.41 20.33 1.40
C ARG A 2 -17.05 19.03 0.65
N PRO A 3 -16.00 19.00 -0.18
CA PRO A 3 -15.57 17.77 -0.81
C PRO A 3 -15.30 16.71 0.27
N MET A 4 -15.91 15.53 0.12
CA MET A 4 -15.65 14.40 1.00
C MET A 4 -14.64 13.50 0.28
N TYR A 5 -13.46 13.36 0.87
CA TYR A 5 -12.40 12.50 0.35
C TYR A 5 -12.21 11.32 1.29
N THR A 6 -11.90 10.14 0.75
CA THR A 6 -11.52 8.97 1.56
C THR A 6 -10.06 9.13 2.01
N PRO A 7 -9.78 9.25 3.33
CA PRO A 7 -8.42 9.41 3.82
C PRO A 7 -7.50 8.28 3.35
N GLY A 8 -6.27 8.63 2.97
CA GLY A 8 -5.27 7.69 2.42
C GLY A 8 -5.38 7.45 0.91
N PHE A 9 -6.57 7.56 0.33
CA PHE A 9 -6.77 7.33 -1.12
C PHE A 9 -6.80 8.62 -1.94
N ALA A 10 -7.14 9.75 -1.32
CA ALA A 10 -7.14 11.03 -2.01
C ALA A 10 -5.71 11.58 -2.17
N ALA A 11 -5.42 12.06 -3.38
CA ALA A 11 -4.12 12.61 -3.73
C ALA A 11 -3.89 13.98 -3.05
N PRO A 12 -2.63 14.36 -2.76
CA PRO A 12 -2.27 15.65 -2.16
C PRO A 12 -2.93 16.87 -2.80
N GLU A 13 -3.01 16.91 -4.13
CA GLU A 13 -3.58 18.02 -4.88
C GLU A 13 -5.10 18.18 -4.67
N MET A 14 -5.82 17.13 -4.28
CA MET A 14 -7.26 17.20 -3.99
C MET A 14 -7.57 18.02 -2.73
N TYR A 15 -6.57 18.19 -1.85
CA TYR A 15 -6.72 18.98 -0.62
C TYR A 15 -6.54 20.49 -0.85
N ARG A 16 -6.06 20.90 -2.04
CA ARG A 16 -5.80 22.30 -2.39
C ARG A 16 -6.84 22.77 -3.42
N ARG A 17 -7.39 23.97 -3.23
CA ARG A 17 -8.43 24.51 -4.12
C ARG A 17 -7.92 24.89 -5.51
N ASP A 18 -6.66 25.33 -5.59
CA ASP A 18 -6.07 25.88 -6.82
C ASP A 18 -5.10 24.91 -7.51
N SER A 19 -5.11 23.63 -7.12
CA SER A 19 -4.27 22.62 -7.76
C SER A 19 -4.98 21.97 -8.93
N SER A 20 -4.26 21.81 -10.04
CA SER A 20 -4.77 21.07 -11.18
C SER A 20 -4.89 19.58 -10.84
N MET A 21 -6.04 19.02 -11.19
CA MET A 21 -6.27 17.59 -11.17
C MET A 21 -6.08 17.04 -12.57
N GLY A 22 -5.59 15.80 -12.66
CA GLY A 22 -5.33 15.13 -13.94
C GLY A 22 -5.23 13.62 -13.74
N PRO A 23 -4.80 12.87 -14.76
CA PRO A 23 -4.69 11.41 -14.67
C PRO A 23 -3.84 10.94 -13.48
N TRP A 24 -2.81 11.70 -13.10
CA TRP A 24 -1.94 11.43 -11.94
C TRP A 24 -2.69 11.43 -10.60
N THR A 25 -3.86 12.08 -10.51
CA THR A 25 -4.70 12.12 -9.32
C THR A 25 -5.39 10.76 -9.10
N ASP A 26 -5.97 10.18 -10.15
CA ASP A 26 -6.55 8.83 -10.08
C ASP A 26 -5.46 7.76 -9.91
N ILE A 27 -4.30 7.96 -10.52
CA ILE A 27 -3.15 7.06 -10.39
C ILE A 27 -2.65 6.98 -8.95
N TYR A 28 -2.67 8.09 -8.20
CA TYR A 28 -2.40 8.05 -6.76
C TYR A 28 -3.39 7.16 -6.02
N ALA A 29 -4.69 7.29 -6.32
CA ALA A 29 -5.72 6.47 -5.70
C ALA A 29 -5.55 4.98 -6.05
N ILE A 30 -5.16 4.64 -7.28
CA ILE A 30 -4.82 3.27 -7.69
C ILE A 30 -3.62 2.75 -6.88
N GLY A 31 -2.55 3.55 -6.76
CA GLY A 31 -1.40 3.20 -5.92
C GLY A 31 -1.80 2.94 -4.46
N ALA A 32 -2.65 3.80 -3.89
CA ALA A 32 -3.18 3.64 -2.54
C ALA A 32 -4.03 2.36 -2.37
N CYS A 33 -4.84 2.00 -3.38
CA CYS A 33 -5.59 0.74 -3.40
C CYS A 33 -4.67 -0.47 -3.42
N ILE A 34 -3.65 -0.46 -4.28
CA ILE A 34 -2.67 -1.55 -4.35
C ILE A 34 -1.93 -1.67 -3.01
N TYR A 35 -1.46 -0.56 -2.44
CA TYR A 35 -0.84 -0.52 -1.12
C TYR A 35 -1.75 -1.14 -0.06
N ALA A 36 -3.04 -0.75 -0.03
CA ALA A 36 -3.99 -1.26 0.94
C ALA A 36 -4.21 -2.78 0.80
N CYS A 37 -4.23 -3.29 -0.44
CA CYS A 37 -4.28 -4.73 -0.71
C CYS A 37 -3.03 -5.47 -0.22
N MET A 38 -1.84 -4.86 -0.34
CA MET A 38 -0.59 -5.47 0.12
C MET A 38 -0.44 -5.45 1.65
N GLN A 39 -0.82 -4.33 2.28
CA GLN A 39 -0.55 -4.06 3.68
C GLN A 39 -1.73 -4.44 4.61
N GLY A 40 -2.95 -4.52 4.07
CA GLY A 40 -4.20 -4.82 4.79
C GLY A 40 -4.89 -3.60 5.41
N TYR A 41 -4.33 -2.40 5.27
CA TYR A 41 -4.89 -1.14 5.76
C TYR A 41 -4.44 0.03 4.86
N PRO A 42 -5.20 1.14 4.79
CA PRO A 42 -4.87 2.25 3.91
C PRO A 42 -3.56 2.94 4.32
N PRO A 43 -2.89 3.63 3.38
CA PRO A 43 -1.73 4.47 3.71
C PRO A 43 -2.18 5.67 4.55
N ASN A 44 -1.21 6.36 5.16
CA ASN A 44 -1.47 7.66 5.80
C ASN A 44 -2.09 8.63 4.79
N ASP A 45 -2.93 9.54 5.28
CA ASP A 45 -3.52 10.55 4.42
C ASP A 45 -2.47 11.52 3.85
N ALA A 46 -2.83 12.18 2.74
CA ALA A 46 -1.87 13.01 2.02
C ALA A 46 -1.31 14.17 2.87
N PRO A 47 -2.08 14.89 3.71
CA PRO A 47 -1.54 15.90 4.61
C PRO A 47 -0.47 15.34 5.56
N GLN A 48 -0.71 14.19 6.20
CA GLN A 48 0.28 13.58 7.08
C GLN A 48 1.54 13.14 6.32
N ARG A 49 1.38 12.65 5.09
CA ARG A 49 2.53 12.28 4.25
C ARG A 49 3.35 13.50 3.82
N ILE A 50 2.72 14.65 3.57
CA ILE A 50 3.44 15.91 3.27
C ILE A 50 4.30 16.33 4.47
N GLU A 51 3.76 16.24 5.68
CA GLU A 51 4.53 16.55 6.90
C GLU A 51 5.68 15.58 7.11
N LYS A 52 5.41 14.27 6.94
CA LYS A 52 6.41 13.23 7.09
C LYS A 52 6.05 11.99 6.29
N ASP A 53 6.68 11.85 5.13
CA ASP A 53 6.44 10.67 4.30
C ASP A 53 7.09 9.42 4.92
N ARG A 54 6.28 8.38 5.08
CA ARG A 54 6.69 7.07 5.61
C ARG A 54 6.38 5.94 4.64
N LEU A 55 5.93 6.26 3.43
CA LEU A 55 5.53 5.27 2.44
C LEU A 55 6.65 4.27 2.15
N GLY A 56 7.86 4.76 1.82
CA GLY A 56 8.99 3.88 1.51
C GLY A 56 9.44 3.00 2.67
N LEU A 57 9.34 3.49 3.91
CA LEU A 57 9.61 2.66 5.10
C LEU A 57 8.55 1.57 5.31
N SER A 58 7.29 1.83 4.94
CA SER A 58 6.25 0.82 5.03
C SER A 58 6.43 -0.24 3.95
N LEU A 59 6.69 0.19 2.72
CA LEU A 59 6.90 -0.69 1.57
C LEU A 59 8.19 -1.52 1.67
N SER A 60 9.25 -0.99 2.30
CA SER A 60 10.47 -1.79 2.53
C SER A 60 10.24 -3.04 3.38
N ARG A 61 9.22 -3.02 4.27
CA ARG A 61 8.84 -4.18 5.08
C ARG A 61 8.14 -5.28 4.27
N LEU A 62 7.70 -4.97 3.06
CA LEU A 62 7.04 -5.89 2.14
C LEU A 62 8.03 -6.57 1.18
N ARG A 63 9.32 -6.19 1.22
CA ARG A 63 10.38 -6.85 0.45
C ARG A 63 10.47 -8.33 0.80
N GLY A 64 10.69 -9.14 -0.22
CA GLY A 64 10.73 -10.61 -0.11
C GLY A 64 9.36 -11.29 -0.03
N ILE A 65 8.28 -10.52 0.18
CA ILE A 65 6.89 -11.00 0.01
C ILE A 65 6.40 -10.61 -1.38
N TYR A 66 6.60 -9.36 -1.77
CA TYR A 66 6.31 -8.82 -3.10
C TYR A 66 7.60 -8.57 -3.88
N SER A 67 7.52 -8.58 -5.21
CA SER A 67 8.65 -8.25 -6.07
C SER A 67 9.03 -6.77 -5.95
N ASP A 68 10.28 -6.45 -6.20
CA ASP A 68 10.77 -5.06 -6.15
C ASP A 68 10.00 -4.20 -7.16
N ASN A 69 9.75 -4.71 -8.36
CA ASN A 69 9.02 -3.97 -9.39
C ASN A 69 7.59 -3.61 -8.95
N MET A 70 6.92 -4.47 -8.18
CA MET A 70 5.59 -4.17 -7.64
C MET A 70 5.67 -3.07 -6.56
N ILE A 71 6.69 -3.13 -5.70
CA ILE A 71 6.92 -2.11 -4.67
C ILE A 71 7.23 -0.76 -5.34
N GLU A 72 8.12 -0.75 -6.33
CA GLU A 72 8.52 0.44 -7.09
C GLU A 72 7.33 1.08 -7.81
N VAL A 73 6.44 0.28 -8.43
CA VAL A 73 5.23 0.78 -9.07
C VAL A 73 4.30 1.47 -8.06
N VAL A 74 4.14 0.91 -6.86
CA VAL A 74 3.34 1.54 -5.81
C VAL A 74 3.97 2.85 -5.34
N GLU A 75 5.29 2.87 -5.12
CA GLU A 75 6.03 4.10 -4.79
C GLU A 75 5.86 5.17 -5.88
N TRP A 76 5.97 4.78 -7.14
CA TRP A 76 5.84 5.67 -8.29
C TRP A 76 4.44 6.29 -8.38
N CYS A 77 3.39 5.47 -8.28
CA CYS A 77 2.00 5.93 -8.28
C CYS A 77 1.69 6.88 -7.11
N MET A 78 2.28 6.61 -5.95
CA MET A 78 1.98 7.34 -4.71
C MET A 78 2.97 8.47 -4.40
N SER A 79 3.79 8.90 -5.36
CA SER A 79 4.70 10.04 -5.17
C SER A 79 3.91 11.30 -4.76
N LEU A 80 4.45 12.11 -3.84
CA LEU A 80 3.78 13.33 -3.41
C LEU A 80 3.73 14.38 -4.52
N ASP A 81 4.76 14.43 -5.36
CA ASP A 81 4.82 15.28 -6.55
C ASP A 81 4.04 14.63 -7.72
N PRO A 82 2.98 15.29 -8.23
CA PRO A 82 2.24 14.84 -9.41
C PRO A 82 3.10 14.55 -10.64
N LEU A 83 4.16 15.33 -10.88
CA LEU A 83 5.01 15.16 -12.07
C LEU A 83 5.92 13.94 -11.97
N SER A 84 6.20 13.51 -10.75
CA SER A 84 6.95 12.30 -10.45
C SER A 84 6.11 11.03 -10.55
N ARG A 85 4.78 11.12 -10.77
CA ARG A 85 3.88 9.97 -10.98
C ARG A 85 3.79 9.59 -12.46
N PRO A 86 3.23 8.41 -12.81
CA PRO A 86 2.87 8.14 -14.19
C PRO A 86 1.89 9.21 -14.71
N GLN A 87 2.19 9.78 -15.88
CA GLN A 87 1.39 10.85 -16.46
C GLN A 87 0.16 10.35 -17.25
N SER A 88 0.03 9.03 -17.41
CA SER A 88 -1.13 8.41 -18.05
C SER A 88 -1.41 7.03 -17.49
N VAL A 89 -2.68 6.62 -17.55
CA VAL A 89 -3.10 5.26 -17.20
C VAL A 89 -2.40 4.23 -18.09
N PHE A 90 -2.14 4.57 -19.36
CA PHE A 90 -1.40 3.71 -20.27
C PHE A 90 0.04 3.47 -19.81
N ALA A 91 0.73 4.50 -19.29
CA ALA A 91 2.08 4.33 -18.74
C ALA A 91 2.08 3.38 -17.53
N LEU A 92 1.10 3.52 -16.64
CA LEU A 92 0.92 2.61 -15.51
C LEU A 92 0.58 1.18 -15.96
N GLN A 93 -0.37 1.02 -16.88
CA GLN A 93 -0.75 -0.27 -17.44
C GLN A 93 0.45 -0.97 -18.07
N LYS A 94 1.24 -0.24 -18.85
CA LYS A 94 2.44 -0.78 -19.50
C LYS A 94 3.39 -1.36 -18.47
N GLU A 95 3.65 -0.66 -17.36
CA GLU A 95 4.56 -1.12 -16.31
C GLU A 95 4.00 -2.34 -15.57
N LEU A 96 2.71 -2.34 -15.22
CA LEU A 96 2.04 -3.48 -14.59
C LEU A 96 1.99 -4.73 -15.48
N SER A 97 1.92 -4.56 -16.80
CA SER A 97 1.87 -5.64 -17.78
C SER A 97 3.25 -6.14 -18.20
N ARG A 98 4.36 -5.64 -17.63
CA ARG A 98 5.69 -6.13 -17.99
C ARG A 98 5.86 -7.56 -17.51
N GLU A 99 5.95 -8.49 -18.47
CA GLU A 99 6.28 -9.90 -18.23
C GLU A 99 7.77 -10.14 -17.90
N GLY A 100 8.50 -9.10 -17.49
CA GLY A 100 9.92 -9.20 -17.13
C GLY A 100 10.15 -10.09 -15.92
N GLU A 101 11.38 -10.57 -15.75
CA GLU A 101 11.78 -11.31 -14.55
C GLU A 101 11.45 -10.49 -13.30
N ARG A 102 10.69 -11.10 -12.39
CA ARG A 102 10.38 -10.46 -11.11
C ARG A 102 11.68 -10.35 -10.32
N HIS A 103 12.20 -9.14 -10.19
CA HIS A 103 13.37 -8.87 -9.37
C HIS A 103 13.00 -8.92 -7.88
N TYR A 104 13.83 -9.62 -7.11
CA TYR A 104 13.77 -9.70 -5.66
C TYR A 104 15.15 -9.37 -5.09
N THR A 105 15.28 -8.21 -4.47
CA THR A 105 16.49 -7.79 -3.78
C THR A 105 16.79 -8.79 -2.67
N LYS A 106 18.05 -9.24 -2.60
CA LYS A 106 18.47 -10.12 -1.51
C LYS A 106 18.30 -9.38 -0.19
N LEU A 107 17.40 -9.89 0.63
CA LEU A 107 17.16 -9.39 1.99
C LEU A 107 18.46 -9.39 2.79
N THR A 108 18.68 -8.30 3.52
CA THR A 108 19.74 -8.21 4.53
C THR A 108 19.49 -9.22 5.66
N VAL A 109 20.53 -9.54 6.44
CA VAL A 109 20.39 -10.44 7.61
C VAL A 109 19.30 -9.93 8.57
N GLY A 110 19.24 -8.61 8.79
CA GLY A 110 18.24 -8.00 9.66
C GLY A 110 16.80 -8.17 9.13
N GLU A 111 16.59 -7.96 7.83
CA GLU A 111 15.27 -8.16 7.20
C GLU A 111 14.85 -9.63 7.21
N LYS A 112 15.80 -10.57 6.98
CA LYS A 112 15.53 -12.01 7.08
C LYS A 112 15.09 -12.43 8.47
N VAL A 113 15.81 -12.00 9.52
CA VAL A 113 15.45 -12.31 10.92
C VAL A 113 14.06 -11.76 11.25
N ARG A 114 13.75 -10.54 10.82
CA ARG A 114 12.42 -9.95 11.01
C ARG A 114 11.33 -10.78 10.34
N LEU A 115 11.52 -11.16 9.07
CA LEU A 115 10.56 -12.01 8.33
C LEU A 115 10.35 -13.37 9.02
N SER A 116 11.40 -13.98 9.56
CA SER A 116 11.29 -15.23 10.33
C SER A 116 10.46 -15.06 11.61
N ILE A 117 10.64 -13.95 12.32
CA ILE A 117 9.86 -13.63 13.53
C ILE A 117 8.39 -13.34 13.18
N ASP A 118 8.14 -12.55 12.14
CA ASP A 118 6.78 -12.21 11.68
C ASP A 118 6.04 -13.48 11.19
N ASN A 119 6.74 -14.41 10.54
CA ASN A 119 6.19 -15.73 10.19
C ASN A 119 5.82 -16.55 11.44
N MET A 120 6.71 -16.67 12.44
CA MET A 120 6.40 -17.37 13.69
C MET A 120 5.18 -16.79 14.41
N ARG A 121 5.10 -15.46 14.52
CA ARG A 121 3.96 -14.77 15.14
C ARG A 121 2.65 -14.97 14.38
N SER A 122 2.71 -15.08 13.06
CA SER A 122 1.55 -15.37 12.23
C SER A 122 1.05 -16.81 12.40
N PHE A 123 1.96 -17.76 12.67
CA PHE A 123 1.61 -19.15 13.02
C PHE A 123 0.94 -19.24 14.41
N GLU A 124 1.43 -18.53 15.42
CA GLU A 124 0.81 -18.52 16.76
C GLU A 124 -0.63 -17.99 16.72
N LYS A 125 -0.90 -16.95 15.91
CA LYS A 125 -2.27 -16.42 15.74
C LYS A 125 -3.24 -17.38 15.04
N LYS A 126 -2.75 -18.37 14.28
CA LYS A 126 -3.59 -19.40 13.62
C LYS A 126 -3.86 -20.62 14.51
N GLY A 127 -3.27 -20.71 15.71
CA GLY A 127 -3.28 -21.91 16.57
C GLY A 127 -4.37 -22.00 17.64
N LEU A 128 -5.28 -21.02 17.79
CA LEU A 128 -6.32 -21.07 18.83
C LEU A 128 -7.72 -21.35 18.24
N PRO A 129 -8.30 -22.55 18.42
CA PRO A 129 -9.70 -22.77 18.11
C PRO A 129 -10.59 -21.97 19.07
N LYS A 130 -11.54 -21.20 18.53
CA LYS A 130 -12.62 -20.56 19.30
C LYS A 130 -13.48 -21.65 19.93
N ALA A 131 -13.44 -21.80 21.25
CA ALA A 131 -14.38 -22.65 21.98
C ALA A 131 -15.81 -22.17 21.72
N ALA A 132 -16.65 -23.06 21.18
CA ALA A 132 -18.07 -22.80 20.96
C ALA A 132 -18.80 -22.67 22.30
N ALA A 133 -19.58 -21.60 22.47
CA ALA A 133 -20.43 -21.39 23.64
C ALA A 133 -21.63 -22.36 23.61
N PRO A 134 -22.04 -22.94 24.75
CA PRO A 134 -23.16 -23.87 24.81
C PRO A 134 -24.50 -23.13 24.63
N THR A 135 -25.29 -23.56 23.65
CA THR A 135 -26.65 -23.11 23.38
C THR A 135 -27.65 -23.77 24.33
N THR A 136 -28.16 -23.03 25.30
CA THR A 136 -29.35 -23.42 26.07
C THR A 136 -30.62 -22.84 25.44
N ARG A 137 -31.48 -23.70 24.90
CA ARG A 137 -32.88 -23.41 24.55
C ARG A 137 -33.73 -23.43 25.83
N PRO A 138 -34.69 -22.51 26.02
CA PRO A 138 -35.86 -22.77 26.86
C PRO A 138 -37.05 -23.24 26.02
N ALA A 139 -37.91 -24.02 26.67
CA ALA A 139 -39.17 -24.59 26.18
C ALA A 139 -40.31 -23.57 26.13
#